data_AF-A0A1Q9R3B5-F1
#
_entry.id   AF-A0A1Q9R3B5-F1
#
_cell.length_a   1.000
_cell.length_b   1.000
_cell.length_c   1.000
_cell.angle_alpha   90.00
_cell.angle_beta   90.00
_cell.angle_gamma   90.00
#
_symmetry.space_group_name_H-M   'P 1'
#
loop_
_entity.id
_entity.type
_entity.pdbx_description
1 polymer ?
#
loop_
_entity_poly.entity_id
_entity_poly.type
_entity_poly.pdbx_seq_one_letter_code
_entity_poly.pdbx_strand_id
1 'polypeptide(L)' 'MRNGSYVDYLFGVATGWLGWPPETAWKTPIPQIMIALDARLDWMGRGHAQQQPATQKRASVSDRLKAFLRGRGQ' A
#
# COMPACT_ATOMS: atom_id res chain seq x y z
N MET A 1 4.87 15.89 -10.76
CA MET A 1 4.27 14.61 -10.30
C MET A 1 2.77 14.83 -10.20
N ARG A 2 1.96 14.24 -11.08
CA ARG A 2 0.52 14.52 -11.19
C ARG A 2 -0.24 13.76 -10.10
N ASN A 3 -0.95 14.47 -9.23
CA ASN A 3 -1.73 13.90 -8.12
C ASN A 3 -2.84 12.92 -8.58
N GLY A 4 -3.26 12.97 -9.85
CA GLY A 4 -4.16 11.98 -10.45
C GLY A 4 -3.51 10.59 -10.67
N SER A 5 -2.18 10.50 -10.69
CA SER A 5 -1.47 9.24 -10.98
C SER A 5 -1.48 8.25 -9.81
N TYR A 6 -1.58 8.73 -8.57
CA TYR A 6 -1.45 7.85 -7.39
C TYR A 6 -2.73 7.09 -7.08
N VAL A 7 -3.88 7.77 -7.19
CA VAL A 7 -5.19 7.13 -7.01
C VAL A 7 -5.46 6.13 -8.13
N ASP A 8 -5.13 6.48 -9.37
CA ASP A 8 -5.24 5.60 -10.53
C ASP A 8 -4.34 4.35 -10.38
N TYR A 9 -3.11 4.55 -9.90
CA TYR A 9 -2.22 3.43 -9.57
C TYR A 9 -2.80 2.51 -8.49
N LEU A 10 -3.28 3.07 -7.38
CA LEU A 10 -3.86 2.26 -6.31
C LEU A 10 -5.12 1.54 -6.74
N PHE A 11 -5.93 2.17 -7.61
CA PHE A 11 -7.10 1.56 -8.19
C PHE A 11 -6.72 0.40 -9.12
N GLY A 12 -5.70 0.58 -9.98
CA GLY A 12 -5.16 -0.50 -10.81
C GLY A 12 -4.57 -1.65 -10.01
N VAL A 13 -3.87 -1.34 -8.91
CA VAL A 13 -3.36 -2.36 -7.97
C VAL A 13 -4.50 -3.10 -7.26
N ALA A 14 -5.54 -2.38 -6.83
CA ALA A 14 -6.68 -2.98 -6.15
C ALA A 14 -7.48 -3.91 -7.06
N THR A 15 -7.75 -3.48 -8.29
CA THR A 15 -8.56 -4.24 -9.24
C THR A 15 -7.78 -5.34 -9.96
N GLY A 16 -6.50 -5.11 -10.24
CA GLY A 16 -5.64 -6.10 -10.87
C GLY A 16 -4.97 -7.04 -9.87
N TRP A 17 -4.11 -6.49 -9.00
CA TRP A 17 -3.20 -7.30 -8.19
C TRP A 17 -3.84 -7.86 -6.91
N LEU A 18 -4.71 -7.07 -6.27
CA LEU A 18 -5.52 -7.52 -5.13
C LEU A 18 -6.80 -8.24 -5.56
N GLY A 19 -7.20 -8.13 -6.84
CA GLY A 19 -8.35 -8.81 -7.41
C GLY A 19 -9.71 -8.33 -6.90
N TRP A 20 -9.78 -7.10 -6.37
CA TRP A 20 -11.05 -6.53 -5.92
C TRP A 20 -11.91 -6.11 -7.10
N PRO A 21 -13.24 -6.24 -7.01
CA PRO A 21 -14.11 -5.65 -8.00
C PRO A 21 -13.97 -4.11 -7.95
N PRO A 22 -14.14 -3.42 -9.09
CA PRO A 22 -13.95 -1.97 -9.19
C PRO A 22 -14.80 -1.20 -8.19
N GLU A 23 -16.03 -1.65 -7.91
CA GLU A 23 -16.89 -1.04 -6.89
C GLU A 23 -16.29 -1.10 -5.48
N THR A 24 -15.66 -2.21 -5.12
CA THR A 24 -14.98 -2.35 -3.82
C THR A 24 -13.74 -1.47 -3.77
N ALA A 25 -12.95 -1.42 -4.85
CA ALA A 25 -11.77 -0.55 -4.93
C ALA A 25 -12.15 0.94 -4.79
N TRP A 26 -13.25 1.38 -5.40
CA TRP A 26 -13.75 2.76 -5.29
C TRP A 26 -14.28 3.11 -3.89
N LYS A 27 -14.92 2.17 -3.21
CA LYS A 27 -15.48 2.37 -1.86
C LYS A 27 -14.43 2.22 -0.76
N THR A 28 -13.28 1.60 -1.06
CA THR A 28 -12.24 1.36 -0.07
C THR A 28 -11.32 2.56 0.05
N PRO A 29 -11.14 3.14 1.25
CA PRO A 29 -10.28 4.30 1.42
C PRO A 29 -8.81 3.93 1.17
N ILE A 30 -8.04 4.88 0.60
CA ILE A 30 -6.62 4.70 0.23
C ILE A 30 -5.78 4.00 1.31
N PRO A 31 -5.85 4.36 2.61
CA PRO A 31 -5.07 3.67 3.64
C PRO A 31 -5.33 2.16 3.73
N GLN A 32 -6.57 1.72 3.50
CA GLN A 32 -6.91 0.30 3.53
C GLN A 32 -6.37 -0.45 2.31
N ILE A 33 -6.38 0.18 1.12
CA ILE A 33 -5.75 -0.37 -0.08
C ILE A 33 -4.25 -0.58 0.17
N MET A 34 -3.59 0.40 0.80
CA MET A 34 -2.17 0.30 1.13
C MET A 34 -1.86 -0.84 2.12
N ILE A 35 -2.71 -1.04 3.14
CA ILE A 35 -2.55 -2.14 4.12
C ILE A 35 -2.75 -3.49 3.43
N ALA A 36 -3.75 -3.62 2.57
CA ALA A 36 -4.00 -4.85 1.81
C ALA A 36 -2.84 -5.17 0.85
N LEU A 37 -2.27 -4.16 0.20
CA LEU A 37 -1.08 -4.29 -0.63
C LEU A 37 0.14 -4.76 0.17
N ASP A 38 0.37 -4.18 1.35
CA ASP A 38 1.48 -4.57 2.23
C ASP A 38 1.37 -6.02 2.67
N ALA A 39 0.19 -6.46 3.13
CA ALA A 39 -0.07 -7.84 3.49
C ALA A 39 0.11 -8.82 2.31
N ARG A 40 -0.30 -8.41 1.10
CA ARG A 40 -0.10 -9.21 -0.13
C ARG A 40 1.39 -9.37 -0.44
N LEU A 41 2.18 -8.29 -0.31
CA LEU A 41 3.62 -8.30 -0.52
C LEU A 41 4.34 -9.16 0.52
N ASP A 42 3.95 -9.09 1.79
CA ASP A 42 4.47 -9.95 2.86
C ASP A 42 4.21 -11.43 2.54
N TRP A 43 2.98 -11.77 2.14
CA TRP A 43 2.62 -13.13 1.77
C TRP A 43 3.43 -13.65 0.57
N MET A 44 3.63 -12.84 -0.46
CA MET A 44 4.47 -13.22 -1.61
C MET A 44 5.96 -13.32 -1.25
N GLY A 45 6.46 -12.44 -0.37
CA GLY A 45 7.84 -12.49 0.12
C GLY A 45 8.14 -13.75 0.94
N ARG A 46 7.14 -14.30 1.64
CA ARG A 46 7.24 -15.58 2.36
C ARG A 46 7.32 -16.82 1.46
N GLY A 47 7.13 -16.68 0.15
CA GLY A 47 7.36 -17.75 -0.82
C GLY A 47 8.81 -17.88 -1.32
N HIS A 48 9.66 -16.86 -1.10
CA HIS A 48 11.03 -16.83 -1.64
C HIS A 48 12.11 -16.40 -0.62
N ALA A 49 11.78 -16.35 0.67
CA ALA A 49 12.77 -16.05 1.71
C ALA A 49 12.59 -16.99 2.90
N GLN A 50 13.40 -18.05 2.85
CA GLN A 50 14.18 -18.50 3.99
C GLN A 50 14.44 -17.34 4.97
N GLN A 51 14.05 -17.55 6.22
CA GLN A 51 14.53 -16.86 7.42
C GLN A 51 15.57 -15.76 7.15
N GLN A 52 15.17 -14.49 7.19
CA GLN A 52 16.12 -13.41 7.49
C GLN A 52 15.55 -12.52 8.60
N PRO A 53 16.27 -12.40 9.73
CA PRO A 53 15.85 -11.59 10.86
C PRO A 53 16.02 -10.10 10.53
N ALA A 54 15.01 -9.32 10.88
CA ALA A 54 15.04 -7.89 11.22
C ALA A 54 16.29 -7.09 10.78
N THR A 55 16.35 -6.58 9.55
CA THR A 55 17.06 -5.31 9.23
C THR A 55 16.82 -4.84 7.79
N GLN A 56 15.59 -4.46 7.48
CA GLN A 56 15.41 -3.43 6.45
C GLN A 56 14.23 -2.57 6.84
N LYS A 57 14.51 -1.39 7.40
CA LYS A 57 13.53 -0.33 7.62
C LYS A 57 13.00 0.14 6.25
N ARG A 58 12.18 -0.68 5.60
CA ARG A 58 11.17 -0.18 4.67
C ARG A 58 10.22 0.62 5.54
N ALA A 59 10.17 1.93 5.32
CA ALA A 59 9.31 2.83 6.08
C ALA A 59 7.91 2.24 6.15
N SER A 60 7.49 1.87 7.36
CA SER A 60 6.19 1.25 7.61
C SER A 60 5.09 2.18 7.10
N VAL A 61 3.94 1.62 6.73
CA VAL A 61 2.75 2.40 6.33
C VAL A 61 2.42 3.46 7.38
N SER A 62 2.65 3.17 8.67
CA SER A 62 2.51 4.14 9.77
C SER A 62 3.46 5.34 9.64
N ASP A 63 4.69 5.11 9.17
CA ASP A 63 5.70 6.14 8.94
C ASP A 63 5.30 7.03 7.75
N ARG A 64 4.80 6.41 6.67
CA ARG A 64 4.27 7.14 5.50
C ARG A 64 3.01 7.94 5.83
N LEU A 65 2.10 7.38 6.65
CA LEU A 65 0.89 8.08 7.11
C LEU A 65 1.23 9.26 8.02
N LYS A 66 2.18 9.09 8.96
CA LYS A 66 2.67 10.19 9.81
C LYS A 66 3.32 11.30 8.99
N ALA A 67 4.13 10.96 8.00
CA ALA A 67 4.74 11.94 7.11
C ALA A 67 3.69 12.74 6.33
N PHE A 68 2.66 12.07 5.81
CA PHE A 68 1.56 12.71 5.09
C PHE A 68 0.73 13.65 5.99
N LEU A 69 0.38 13.22 7.20
CA LEU A 69 -0.37 14.03 8.16
C LEU A 69 0.44 15.25 8.64
N ARG A 70 1.76 15.11 8.79
CA ARG A 70 2.66 16.20 9.19
C ARG A 70 2.86 17.24 8.09
N GLY A 71 2.77 16.86 6.81
CA GLY A 71 2.89 17.78 5.67
C GLY A 71 1.65 18.64 5.39
N ARG A 72 0.55 18.44 6.11
CA ARG A 72 -0.74 19.15 5.90
C ARG A 72 -0.99 20.31 6.88
N GLY A 73 0.03 20.72 7.64
CA GLY A 73 -0.03 21.74 8.69
C GLY A 73 0.90 22.94 8.49
N GLN A 74 1.41 23.17 7.28
CA GLN A 74 2.10 24.40 6.86
C GLN A 74 1.36 25.00 5.67
#